data_AF-A0A9D5RSF1-F1
#
_entry.id   AF-A0A9D5RSF1-F1
#
_cell.length_a   1.000
_cell.length_b   1.000
_cell.length_c   1.000
_cell.angle_alpha   90.00
_cell.angle_beta   90.00
_cell.angle_gamma   90.00
#
_symmetry.space_group_name_H-M   'P 1'
#
loop_
_entity.id
_entity.type
_entity.pdbx_description
1 polymer ?
#
loop_
_entity_poly.entity_id
_entity_poly.type
_entity_poly.pdbx_seq_one_letter_code
_entity_poly.pdbx_strand_id
1 'polypeptide(L)'
;MANMGSGFQIRVTTESLVNTAGSADKYISMLQKYWNEVLATMENTIPYWMGDGAETKRKEILTFDKDVQEMLLRLQEYVDDLQKMAGIYVKAEAVVEELSFGLPDDVIL
;
A
#
# COMPACT_ATOMS: atom_id res chain seq x y z
N MET A 1 -37.34 -15.13 -12.40
CA MET A 1 -37.41 -16.20 -11.37
C MET A 1 -36.20 -17.08 -11.64
N ALA A 2 -35.25 -17.36 -10.75
CA ALA A 2 -35.17 -17.20 -9.30
C ALA A 2 -33.78 -16.72 -8.89
N ASN A 3 -33.78 -16.02 -7.76
CA ASN A 3 -32.65 -15.44 -7.03
C ASN A 3 -31.94 -16.58 -6.26
N MET A 4 -30.66 -16.85 -6.55
CA MET A 4 -29.79 -17.74 -5.77
C MET A 4 -28.43 -17.06 -5.64
N GLY A 5 -28.06 -16.63 -4.43
CA GLY A 5 -26.72 -16.09 -4.12
C GLY A 5 -26.64 -14.70 -3.46
N SER A 6 -27.68 -14.25 -2.76
CA SER A 6 -27.59 -13.09 -1.86
C SER A 6 -26.62 -13.38 -0.70
N GLY A 7 -25.40 -12.83 -0.73
CA GLY A 7 -24.53 -12.87 0.45
C GLY A 7 -23.12 -12.26 0.37
N PHE A 8 -22.52 -12.04 -0.81
CA PHE A 8 -21.17 -11.47 -0.89
C PHE A 8 -21.03 -10.51 -2.08
N GLN A 9 -21.41 -9.25 -1.86
CA GLN A 9 -21.20 -8.20 -2.85
C GLN A 9 -19.81 -7.60 -2.61
N ILE A 10 -18.81 -8.04 -3.39
CA ILE A 10 -17.48 -7.45 -3.38
C ILE A 10 -17.62 -5.97 -3.77
N ARG A 11 -17.46 -5.06 -2.80
CA ARG A 11 -17.61 -3.62 -3.01
C ARG A 11 -16.45 -3.01 -3.80
N VAL A 12 -15.30 -3.68 -3.82
CA VAL A 12 -14.06 -3.23 -4.48
C VAL A 12 -13.46 -4.43 -5.23
N THR A 13 -13.31 -4.31 -6.55
CA THR A 13 -12.77 -5.41 -7.37
C THR A 13 -11.32 -5.71 -7.01
N THR A 14 -10.90 -6.96 -7.14
CA THR A 14 -9.51 -7.40 -6.96
C THR A 14 -8.54 -6.55 -7.80
N GLU A 15 -8.91 -6.25 -9.04
CA GLU A 15 -8.16 -5.37 -9.94
C GLU A 15 -7.97 -3.95 -9.35
N SER A 16 -9.02 -3.38 -8.77
CA SER A 16 -8.95 -2.05 -8.14
C SER A 16 -8.00 -2.04 -6.94
N LEU A 17 -7.99 -3.10 -6.13
CA LEU A 17 -7.06 -3.25 -5.00
C LEU A 17 -5.60 -3.32 -5.48
N VAL A 18 -5.33 -4.14 -6.50
CA VAL A 18 -3.98 -4.28 -7.07
C VAL A 18 -3.49 -2.97 -7.70
N ASN A 19 -4.34 -2.31 -8.49
CA ASN A 19 -4.00 -1.03 -9.13
C ASN A 19 -3.75 0.07 -8.11
N THR A 20 -4.55 0.12 -7.04
CA THR A 20 -4.38 1.10 -5.96
C THR A 20 -3.10 0.83 -5.19
N ALA A 21 -2.82 -0.43 -4.83
CA ALA A 21 -1.59 -0.81 -4.15
C ALA A 21 -0.34 -0.46 -4.99
N GLY A 22 -0.35 -0.79 -6.29
CA GLY A 22 0.76 -0.47 -7.19
C GLY A 22 0.95 1.04 -7.42
N SER A 23 -0.13 1.83 -7.38
CA SER A 23 -0.02 3.29 -7.46
C SER A 23 0.55 3.88 -6.17
N ALA A 24 0.08 3.41 -5.02
CA ALA A 24 0.57 3.82 -3.71
C ALA A 24 2.07 3.50 -3.54
N ASP A 25 2.50 2.31 -3.94
CA ASP A 25 3.91 1.87 -3.88
C ASP A 25 4.84 2.80 -4.69
N LYS A 26 4.41 3.23 -5.87
CA LYS A 26 5.14 4.23 -6.68
C LYS A 26 5.26 5.57 -5.95
N TYR A 27 4.17 6.06 -5.35
CA TYR A 27 4.20 7.33 -4.62
C TYR A 27 5.07 7.24 -3.37
N ILE A 28 5.00 6.15 -2.61
CA ILE A 28 5.85 5.90 -1.43
C ILE A 28 7.32 5.91 -1.85
N SER A 29 7.66 5.22 -2.94
CA SER A 29 9.03 5.20 -3.49
C SER A 29 9.52 6.60 -3.89
N MET A 30 8.67 7.40 -4.52
CA MET A 30 8.99 8.79 -4.86
C MET A 30 9.20 9.65 -3.60
N LEU A 31 8.37 9.46 -2.57
CA LEU A 31 8.42 10.23 -1.33
C LEU A 31 9.70 9.91 -0.54
N GLN A 32 10.10 8.63 -0.46
CA GLN A 32 11.39 8.20 0.09
C GLN A 32 12.55 8.84 -0.68
N LYS A 33 12.51 8.84 -2.02
CA LYS A 33 13.55 9.45 -2.84
C LYS A 33 13.68 10.95 -2.56
N TYR A 34 12.58 11.69 -2.57
CA TYR A 34 12.61 13.14 -2.33
C TYR A 34 13.06 13.47 -0.91
N TRP A 35 12.68 12.66 0.07
CA TRP A 35 13.17 12.83 1.44
C TRP A 35 14.69 12.64 1.52
N ASN A 36 15.23 11.61 0.88
CA ASN A 36 16.68 11.40 0.81
C ASN A 36 17.41 12.55 0.11
N GLU A 37 16.81 13.14 -0.94
CA GLU A 37 17.37 14.33 -1.61
C GLU A 37 17.38 15.55 -0.68
N VAL A 38 16.35 15.74 0.15
CA VAL A 38 16.30 16.78 1.18
C VAL A 38 17.41 16.57 2.21
N LEU A 39 17.58 15.35 2.73
CA LEU A 39 18.63 15.03 3.69
C LEU A 39 20.02 15.28 3.09
N ALA A 40 20.29 14.81 1.87
CA ALA A 40 21.57 15.03 1.21
C ALA A 40 21.84 16.52 0.96
N THR A 41 20.83 17.28 0.53
CA THR A 41 20.96 18.73 0.36
C THR A 41 21.30 19.41 1.69
N MET A 42 20.62 19.01 2.75
CA MET A 42 20.86 19.54 4.09
C MET A 42 22.28 19.22 4.57
N GLU A 43 22.74 17.97 4.44
CA GLU A 43 24.11 17.57 4.77
C GLU A 43 25.16 18.40 4.02
N ASN A 44 24.95 18.64 2.72
CA ASN A 44 25.84 19.48 1.91
C ASN A 44 25.84 20.96 2.35
N THR A 45 24.79 21.42 3.03
CA THR A 45 24.71 22.79 3.54
C THR A 45 25.24 22.96 4.96
N ILE A 46 25.40 21.87 5.74
CA ILE A 46 25.93 21.88 7.12
C ILE A 46 27.23 22.69 7.27
N PRO A 47 28.23 22.58 6.37
CA PRO A 47 29.49 23.33 6.51
C PRO A 47 29.31 24.85 6.53
N TYR A 48 28.24 25.39 5.94
CA TYR A 48 27.96 26.83 5.90
C TYR A 48 27.25 27.34 7.15
N TRP A 49 26.74 26.43 8.01
CA TRP A 49 25.90 26.76 9.16
C TRP A 49 26.70 26.48 10.44
N MET A 50 27.33 27.53 10.99
CA MET A 50 28.08 27.46 12.25
C MET A 50 27.30 28.15 13.39
N GLY A 51 27.33 27.57 14.59
CA GLY A 51 26.69 28.12 15.80
C GLY A 51 25.44 27.37 16.27
N ASP A 52 24.85 27.82 17.38
CA ASP A 52 23.79 27.11 18.12
C ASP A 52 22.49 26.90 17.31
N GLY A 53 22.19 27.81 16.38
CA GLY A 53 21.05 27.68 15.47
C GLY A 53 21.19 26.52 14.48
N ALA A 54 22.43 26.24 14.04
CA ALA A 54 22.72 25.12 13.15
C ALA A 54 22.56 23.78 13.88
N GLU A 55 23.00 23.72 15.13
CA GLU A 55 22.86 22.54 15.97
C GLU A 55 21.38 22.22 16.27
N THR A 56 20.57 23.25 16.49
CA THR A 56 19.12 23.10 16.67
C THR A 56 18.47 22.53 15.40
N LYS A 57 18.80 23.08 14.23
CA LYS A 57 18.26 22.58 12.95
C LYS A 57 18.68 21.14 12.65
N ARG A 58 19.91 20.74 13.04
CA ARG A 58 20.38 19.34 12.94
C ARG A 58 19.55 18.38 13.80
N LYS A 59 19.17 18.78 15.01
CA LYS A 59 18.31 17.94 15.87
C LYS A 59 16.88 17.85 15.35
N GLU A 60 16.34 18.96 14.86
CA GLU A 60 15.02 18.97 14.22
C GLU A 60 14.96 18.03 13.02
N ILE A 61 15.97 18.05 12.15
CA ILE A 61 15.93 17.21 10.94
C ILE A 61 16.03 15.72 11.24
N LEU A 62 16.81 15.32 12.26
CA LEU A 62 16.84 13.93 12.72
C LEU A 62 15.49 13.47 13.29
N THR A 63 14.75 14.40 13.91
CA THR A 63 13.41 14.12 14.42
C THR A 63 12.44 13.93 13.25
N PHE A 64 12.48 14.82 12.25
CA PHE A 64 11.67 14.68 11.04
C PHE A 64 12.00 13.42 10.26
N ASP A 65 13.27 13.02 10.17
CA ASP A 65 13.64 11.79 9.46
C ASP A 65 12.97 10.58 10.10
N LYS A 66 13.03 10.47 11.43
CA LYS A 66 12.35 9.38 12.15
C LYS A 66 10.84 9.36 11.85
N ASP A 67 10.19 10.52 11.91
CA ASP A 67 8.75 10.61 11.66
C ASP A 67 8.40 10.25 10.21
N VAL A 68 9.23 10.66 9.25
CA VAL A 68 9.06 10.32 7.83
C VAL A 68 9.27 8.83 7.59
N GLN A 69 10.30 8.21 8.18
CA GLN A 69 10.51 6.76 8.06
C GLN A 69 9.35 5.97 8.66
N GLU A 70 8.81 6.38 9.82
CA GLU A 70 7.65 5.72 10.43
C GLU A 70 6.41 5.85 9.52
N MET A 71 6.18 7.03 8.96
CA MET A 71 5.08 7.26 8.03
C MET A 71 5.20 6.40 6.77
N LEU A 72 6.38 6.32 6.16
CA LEU A 72 6.63 5.49 4.99
C LEU A 72 6.43 4.00 5.28
N LEU A 73 6.86 3.54 6.45
CA LEU A 73 6.64 2.16 6.90
C LEU A 73 5.15 1.83 7.02
N ARG A 74 4.36 2.69 7.68
CA ARG A 74 2.89 2.50 7.80
C ARG A 74 2.19 2.53 6.43
N LEU A 75 2.64 3.38 5.53
CA LEU A 75 2.09 3.42 4.17
C LEU A 75 2.41 2.13 3.41
N GLN A 76 3.60 1.56 3.59
CA GLN A 76 3.98 0.28 2.99
C GLN A 76 3.14 -0.87 3.55
N GLU A 77 2.83 -0.88 4.86
CA GLU A 77 1.94 -1.87 5.47
C GLU A 77 0.55 -1.89 4.79
N TYR A 78 0.00 -0.71 4.44
CA TYR A 78 -1.26 -0.64 3.70
C TYR A 78 -1.16 -1.21 2.28
N VAL A 79 -0.03 -1.02 1.59
CA VAL A 79 0.21 -1.64 0.28
C VAL A 79 0.20 -3.16 0.40
N ASP A 80 0.93 -3.70 1.37
CA ASP A 80 1.01 -5.14 1.63
C ASP A 80 -0.37 -5.72 1.96
N ASP A 81 -1.17 -5.01 2.75
CA ASP A 81 -2.50 -5.46 3.13
C ASP A 81 -3.47 -5.45 1.95
N LEU A 82 -3.43 -4.43 1.09
CA LEU A 82 -4.22 -4.41 -0.15
C LEU A 82 -3.86 -5.57 -1.08
N GLN A 83 -2.56 -5.90 -1.20
CA GLN A 83 -2.10 -7.03 -1.99
C GLN A 83 -2.53 -8.38 -1.39
N LYS A 84 -2.45 -8.54 -0.05
CA LYS A 84 -2.96 -9.73 0.64
C LYS A 84 -4.46 -9.90 0.43
N MET A 85 -5.25 -8.83 0.56
CA MET A 85 -6.69 -8.84 0.32
C MET A 85 -6.99 -9.28 -1.12
N ALA A 86 -6.30 -8.71 -2.11
CA ALA A 86 -6.42 -9.13 -3.50
C ALA A 86 -6.12 -10.63 -3.68
N GLY A 87 -5.04 -11.14 -3.07
CA GLY A 87 -4.69 -12.57 -3.13
C GLY A 87 -5.70 -13.50 -2.45
N ILE A 88 -6.37 -13.05 -1.39
CA ILE A 88 -7.47 -13.80 -0.75
C ILE A 88 -8.67 -13.90 -1.70
N TYR A 89 -9.01 -12.81 -2.40
CA TYR A 89 -10.13 -12.81 -3.36
C TYR A 89 -9.88 -13.75 -4.55
N VAL A 90 -8.67 -13.74 -5.14
CA VAL A 90 -8.32 -14.66 -6.24
C VAL A 90 -8.49 -16.13 -5.82
N LYS A 91 -8.05 -16.49 -4.61
CA LYS A 91 -8.19 -17.86 -4.11
C LYS A 91 -9.65 -18.24 -3.89
N ALA A 92 -10.45 -17.32 -3.35
CA ALA A 92 -11.88 -17.56 -3.14
C ALA A 92 -12.63 -17.74 -4.47
N GLU A 93 -12.31 -16.92 -5.48
CA GLU A 93 -12.87 -17.04 -6.83
C GLU A 93 -12.53 -18.38 -7.48
N ALA A 94 -11.27 -18.82 -7.40
CA ALA A 94 -10.84 -20.12 -7.93
C ALA A 94 -11.57 -21.31 -7.28
N VAL A 95 -11.78 -21.27 -5.96
CA VAL A 95 -12.52 -22.31 -5.24
C VAL A 95 -14.00 -22.33 -5.65
N VAL A 96 -14.63 -21.17 -5.83
CA VAL A 96 -16.02 -21.07 -6.30
C VAL A 96 -16.17 -21.57 -7.73
N GLU A 97 -15.20 -21.27 -8.60
CA GLU A 97 -15.18 -21.75 -9.98
C GLU A 97 -15.01 -23.28 -10.02
N GLU A 98 -14.08 -23.83 -9.25
CA GLU A 98 -13.90 -25.29 -9.11
C GLU A 98 -15.17 -25.99 -8.57
N LEU A 99 -15.84 -25.40 -7.58
CA LEU A 99 -17.11 -25.91 -7.05
C LEU A 99 -18.25 -25.80 -8.07
N SER A 100 -18.25 -24.76 -8.91
CA SER A 100 -19.26 -24.57 -9.96
C SER A 100 -19.09 -25.59 -11.09
N PHE A 101 -17.85 -25.95 -11.43
CA PHE A 101 -17.57 -27.04 -12.39
C PHE A 101 -17.88 -28.44 -11.83
N GLY A 102 -17.97 -28.60 -10.50
CA GLY A 102 -18.32 -29.84 -9.83
C GLY A 102 -19.83 -30.08 -9.64
N LEU A 103 -20.68 -29.08 -9.90
CA LEU A 103 -22.13 -29.22 -9.85
C LEU A 103 -22.65 -29.67 -11.23
N PRO A 104 -23.36 -30.81 -11.34
CA PRO A 104 -23.96 -31.21 -12.60
C PRO A 104 -24.99 -30.16 -13.05
N ASP A 105 -24.95 -29.78 -14.32
CA ASP A 105 -25.88 -28.86 -15.00
C ASP A 105 -27.36 -29.31 -14.99
N ASP A 106 -27.67 -30.47 -14.39
CA ASP A 106 -28.98 -31.09 -14.45
C ASP A 106 -29.86 -30.64 -13.26
N VAL A 107 -30.29 -29.38 -13.31
CA VAL A 107 -31.51 -28.96 -12.61
C VAL A 107 -32.69 -29.36 -13.50
N ILE A 108 -33.35 -30.46 -13.11
CA ILE A 108 -34.52 -31.06 -13.77
C ILE A 108 -35.61 -30.00 -14.08
N LEU A 109 -36.14 -30.05 -15.31
CA LEU A 109 -37.25 -29.28 -15.89
C LEU A 109 -38.55 -29.29 -15.06
#